data_AF-A0A5E6NMR7-F1
#
_entry.id   AF-A0A5E6NMR7-F1
#
_cell.length_a   1.000
_cell.length_b   1.000
_cell.length_c   1.000
_cell.angle_alpha   90.00
_cell.angle_beta   90.00
_cell.angle_gamma   90.00
#
_symmetry.space_group_name_H-M   'P 1'
#
loop_
_entity.id
_entity.type
_entity.pdbx_description
1 polymer ?
#
loop_
_entity_poly.entity_id
_entity_poly.type
_entity_poly.pdbx_seq_one_letter_code
_entity_poly.pdbx_strand_id
1 'polypeptide(L)'
;MEITADGDLVLKANLSSQTDINLTSHHGNITQSGDIKAVQNIDINANQTYQNEGKDTIAQANLAITANTVNNQGGQLAAGGNLNIAVDTLNNTRNDTQDTTKTQEKTKKKPKGD
;
A
#
# COMPACT_ATOMS: atom_id res chain seq x y z
N MET A 1 -4.14 -5.16 17.27
CA MET A 1 -5.48 -5.13 16.64
C MET A 1 -5.58 -6.36 15.77
N GLU A 2 -6.70 -7.07 15.83
CA GLU A 2 -6.91 -8.27 15.01
C GLU A 2 -8.26 -8.15 14.31
N ILE A 3 -8.28 -8.34 12.99
CA ILE A 3 -9.47 -8.31 12.16
C ILE A 3 -9.45 -9.53 11.25
N THR A 4 -10.48 -10.35 11.36
CA THR A 4 -10.56 -11.61 10.65
C THR A 4 -11.91 -11.73 9.94
N ALA A 5 -11.88 -12.22 8.70
CA ALA A 5 -13.06 -12.53 7.91
C ALA A 5 -12.97 -13.95 7.34
N ASP A 6 -14.12 -14.58 7.13
CA ASP A 6 -14.19 -15.86 6.41
C ASP A 6 -14.06 -15.64 4.90
N GLY A 7 -14.79 -14.66 4.35
CA GLY A 7 -14.69 -14.19 2.97
C GLY A 7 -13.89 -12.90 2.84
N ASP A 8 -14.30 -12.02 1.92
CA ASP A 8 -13.60 -10.76 1.67
C ASP A 8 -13.58 -9.83 2.90
N LEU A 9 -12.42 -9.23 3.17
CA LEU A 9 -12.23 -8.17 4.15
C LEU A 9 -11.99 -6.85 3.43
N VAL A 10 -12.89 -5.88 3.59
CA VAL A 10 -12.81 -4.56 2.94
C VAL A 10 -12.55 -3.47 3.99
N LEU A 11 -11.38 -2.83 3.90
CA LEU A 11 -10.92 -1.80 4.81
C LEU A 11 -10.99 -0.43 4.15
N LYS A 12 -12.11 0.27 4.37
CA LYS A 12 -12.34 1.63 3.83
C LYS A 12 -11.79 2.75 4.71
N ALA A 13 -11.62 2.47 6.00
CA ALA A 13 -11.12 3.44 6.98
C ALA A 13 -9.61 3.27 7.18
N ASN A 14 -8.97 4.32 7.69
CA ASN A 14 -7.59 4.23 8.14
C ASN A 14 -7.52 3.37 9.41
N LEU A 15 -6.54 2.46 9.47
CA LEU A 15 -6.23 1.68 10.65
C LEU A 15 -4.89 2.18 11.23
N SER A 16 -4.87 2.48 12.52
CA SER A 16 -3.65 2.84 13.23
C SER A 16 -3.54 2.10 14.56
N SER A 17 -2.35 1.63 14.90
CA SER A 17 -2.09 0.95 16.18
C SER A 17 -0.69 1.24 16.72
N GLN A 18 -0.58 1.36 18.04
CA GLN A 18 0.71 1.46 18.75
C GLN A 18 1.38 0.10 18.95
N THR A 19 0.68 -0.99 18.61
CA THR A 19 1.17 -2.37 18.67
C THR A 19 1.06 -2.98 17.28
N ASP A 20 0.70 -4.26 17.21
CA ASP A 20 0.52 -4.97 15.94
C ASP A 20 -0.85 -4.74 15.30
N ILE A 21 -0.92 -4.89 13.98
CA ILE A 21 -2.17 -5.04 13.21
C ILE A 21 -2.11 -6.37 12.46
N ASN A 22 -3.06 -7.26 12.75
CA ASN A 22 -3.19 -8.56 12.11
C ASN A 22 -4.49 -8.59 11.31
N LEU A 23 -4.39 -8.81 10.00
CA LEU A 23 -5.53 -8.88 9.08
C LEU A 23 -5.56 -10.25 8.43
N THR A 24 -6.68 -10.97 8.57
CA THR A 24 -6.82 -12.30 7.98
C THR A 24 -8.12 -12.44 7.20
N SER A 25 -8.04 -12.92 5.96
CA SER A 25 -9.18 -13.41 5.19
C SER A 25 -8.93 -14.88 4.85
N HIS A 26 -9.76 -15.78 5.39
CA HIS A 26 -9.51 -17.23 5.29
C HIS A 26 -9.77 -17.81 3.91
N HIS A 27 -10.75 -17.27 3.18
CA HIS A 27 -11.18 -17.77 1.87
C HIS A 27 -11.38 -16.67 0.83
N GLY A 28 -10.98 -15.43 1.12
CA GLY A 28 -11.23 -14.29 0.23
C GLY A 28 -10.04 -13.34 0.08
N ASN A 29 -10.37 -12.13 -0.35
CA ASN A 29 -9.42 -11.04 -0.59
C ASN A 29 -9.38 -10.09 0.60
N ILE A 30 -8.27 -9.36 0.72
CA ILE A 30 -8.19 -8.18 1.56
C ILE A 30 -8.08 -6.96 0.64
N THR A 31 -9.07 -6.06 0.68
CA THR A 31 -9.05 -4.81 -0.07
C THR A 31 -8.83 -3.64 0.86
N GLN A 32 -7.73 -2.92 0.64
CA GLN A 32 -7.34 -1.73 1.37
C GLN A 32 -7.60 -0.48 0.53
N SER A 33 -8.49 0.39 1.02
CA SER A 33 -8.75 1.72 0.46
C SER A 33 -8.41 2.87 1.43
N GLY A 34 -8.03 2.56 2.67
CA GLY A 34 -7.50 3.51 3.68
C GLY A 34 -6.08 3.14 4.14
N ASP A 35 -5.36 4.07 4.77
CA ASP A 35 -3.99 3.80 5.24
C ASP A 35 -3.96 2.81 6.40
N ILE A 36 -2.94 1.95 6.44
CA ILE A 36 -2.68 1.02 7.55
C ILE A 36 -1.31 1.34 8.14
N LYS A 37 -1.27 1.72 9.43
CA LYS A 37 -0.05 2.13 10.12
C LYS A 37 0.08 1.45 11.48
N ALA A 38 1.22 0.81 11.74
CA ALA A 38 1.49 0.20 13.03
C ALA A 38 2.89 0.59 13.53
N VAL A 39 3.04 0.81 14.84
CA VAL A 39 4.36 1.05 15.45
C VAL A 39 5.16 -0.25 15.53
N GLN A 40 4.52 -1.37 15.80
CA GLN A 40 5.20 -2.66 15.80
C GLN A 40 5.02 -3.34 14.43
N ASN A 41 4.29 -4.43 14.37
CA ASN A 41 4.21 -5.25 13.17
C ASN A 41 2.87 -5.07 12.44
N ILE A 42 2.88 -5.33 11.15
CA ILE A 42 1.67 -5.56 10.37
C ILE A 42 1.80 -6.93 9.71
N ASP A 43 0.83 -7.80 10.00
CA ASP A 43 0.71 -9.10 9.37
C ASP A 43 -0.58 -9.14 8.54
N ILE A 44 -0.45 -9.28 7.22
CA ILE A 44 -1.56 -9.38 6.27
C ILE A 44 -1.58 -10.78 5.68
N ASN A 45 -2.64 -11.53 5.96
CA ASN A 45 -2.85 -12.88 5.45
C ASN A 45 -4.14 -12.91 4.63
N ALA A 46 -4.01 -12.75 3.31
CA ALA A 46 -5.13 -12.92 2.39
C ALA A 46 -5.03 -14.29 1.73
N ASN A 47 -6.08 -15.09 1.77
CA ASN A 47 -6.06 -16.38 1.08
C ASN A 47 -5.87 -16.24 -0.44
N GLN A 48 -6.45 -15.19 -1.04
CA GLN A 48 -6.37 -14.95 -2.46
C GLN A 48 -5.51 -13.74 -2.79
N THR A 49 -6.09 -12.54 -2.74
CA THR A 49 -5.43 -11.30 -3.15
C THR A 49 -5.37 -10.29 -2.01
N TYR A 50 -4.23 -9.64 -1.83
CA TYR A 50 -4.15 -8.36 -1.13
C TYR A 50 -4.13 -7.22 -2.14
N GLN A 51 -5.15 -6.36 -2.08
CA GLN A 51 -5.36 -5.25 -2.98
C GLN A 51 -5.11 -3.92 -2.24
N ASN A 52 -3.92 -3.35 -2.42
CA ASN A 52 -3.61 -2.00 -1.97
C ASN A 52 -3.96 -0.99 -3.08
N GLU A 53 -5.07 -0.28 -2.92
CA GLU A 53 -5.62 0.69 -3.88
C GLU A 53 -4.92 2.06 -3.83
N GLY A 54 -3.59 2.05 -3.85
CA GLY A 54 -2.79 3.27 -3.90
C GLY A 54 -2.58 3.96 -2.55
N LYS A 55 -2.68 3.22 -1.44
CA LYS A 55 -2.56 3.71 -0.06
C LYS A 55 -1.28 3.22 0.61
N ASP A 56 -1.04 3.71 1.82
CA ASP A 56 0.14 3.34 2.59
C ASP A 56 -0.15 2.17 3.53
N THR A 57 0.71 1.15 3.50
CA THR A 57 0.83 0.10 4.53
C THR A 57 2.23 0.20 5.14
N ILE A 58 2.32 0.77 6.34
CA ILE A 58 3.61 1.10 6.97
C ILE A 58 3.68 0.51 8.39
N ALA A 59 4.60 -0.42 8.59
CA ALA A 59 4.99 -0.91 9.91
C ALA A 59 6.32 -0.27 10.34
N GLN A 60 6.44 0.27 11.54
CA GLN A 60 7.77 0.78 11.97
C GLN A 60 8.73 -0.36 12.32
N ALA A 61 8.25 -1.53 12.74
CA ALA A 61 9.09 -2.71 12.97
C ALA A 61 9.09 -3.65 11.75
N ASN A 62 8.06 -4.48 11.54
CA ASN A 62 8.06 -5.45 10.44
C ASN A 62 6.71 -5.48 9.71
N LEU A 63 6.75 -5.65 8.39
CA LEU A 63 5.57 -5.88 7.56
C LEU A 63 5.72 -7.25 6.91
N ALA A 64 4.79 -8.17 7.20
CA ALA A 64 4.66 -9.44 6.52
C ALA A 64 3.35 -9.49 5.74
N ILE A 65 3.42 -9.90 4.48
CA ILE A 65 2.26 -10.09 3.61
C ILE A 65 2.34 -11.50 3.01
N THR A 66 1.29 -12.29 3.22
CA THR A 66 1.10 -13.61 2.61
C THR A 66 -0.19 -13.58 1.81
N ALA A 67 -0.10 -13.91 0.52
CA ALA A 67 -1.23 -14.03 -0.39
C ALA A 67 -0.81 -14.78 -1.66
N ASN A 68 -1.75 -15.20 -2.50
CA ASN A 68 -1.39 -15.67 -3.84
C ASN A 68 -0.93 -14.49 -4.70
N THR A 69 -1.65 -13.37 -4.62
CA THR A 69 -1.36 -12.14 -5.37
C THR A 69 -1.34 -10.92 -4.45
N VAL A 70 -0.36 -10.05 -4.64
CA VAL A 70 -0.36 -8.68 -4.10
C VAL A 70 -0.43 -7.70 -5.26
N ASN A 71 -1.44 -6.83 -5.24
CA ASN A 71 -1.59 -5.73 -6.16
C ASN A 71 -1.36 -4.41 -5.42
N ASN A 72 -0.20 -3.80 -5.61
CA ASN A 72 0.14 -2.50 -5.05
C ASN A 72 0.04 -1.42 -6.13
N GLN A 73 -1.14 -0.79 -6.26
CA GLN A 73 -1.46 0.15 -7.35
C GLN A 73 -0.91 1.56 -7.10
N GLY A 74 0.41 1.68 -6.95
CA GLY A 74 1.07 2.95 -6.66
C GLY A 74 1.06 3.39 -5.18
N GLY A 75 0.61 2.51 -4.28
CA GLY A 75 0.71 2.68 -2.84
C GLY A 75 2.11 2.36 -2.31
N GLN A 76 2.32 2.53 -1.00
CA GLN A 76 3.57 2.15 -0.35
C GLN A 76 3.36 0.91 0.54
N LEU A 77 4.23 -0.09 0.38
CA LEU A 77 4.40 -1.18 1.33
C LEU A 77 5.78 -1.01 1.97
N ALA A 78 5.83 -0.67 3.26
CA ALA A 78 7.08 -0.35 3.94
C ALA A 78 7.16 -0.92 5.35
N ALA A 79 8.39 -1.25 5.73
CA ALA A 79 8.77 -1.62 7.09
C ALA A 79 10.00 -0.81 7.50
N GLY A 80 10.11 -0.43 8.77
CA GLY A 80 11.37 0.12 9.30
C GLY A 80 12.45 -0.95 9.52
N GLY A 81 12.04 -2.19 9.77
CA GLY A 81 12.87 -3.39 9.81
C GLY A 81 12.61 -4.28 8.60
N ASN A 82 12.03 -5.47 8.81
CA ASN A 82 11.88 -6.46 7.73
C ASN A 82 10.57 -6.24 6.95
N LEU A 83 10.70 -6.22 5.62
CA LEU A 83 9.57 -6.33 4.70
C LEU A 83 9.59 -7.73 4.06
N ASN A 84 8.65 -8.58 4.45
CA ASN A 84 8.50 -9.93 3.89
C ASN A 84 7.21 -10.01 3.07
N ILE A 85 7.33 -10.34 1.79
CA ILE A 85 6.18 -10.52 0.88
C ILE A 85 6.30 -11.92 0.28
N ALA A 86 5.51 -12.85 0.79
CA ALA A 86 5.46 -14.24 0.36
C ALA A 86 4.24 -14.43 -0.54
N VAL A 87 4.46 -14.36 -1.86
CA VAL A 87 3.40 -14.40 -2.87
C VAL A 87 3.85 -15.11 -4.14
N ASP A 88 2.89 -15.64 -4.91
CA ASP A 88 3.16 -16.14 -6.25
C ASP A 88 3.33 -14.98 -7.24
N THR A 89 2.53 -13.92 -7.09
CA THR A 89 2.53 -12.75 -7.98
C THR A 89 2.56 -11.45 -7.18
N LEU A 90 3.53 -10.58 -7.50
CA LEU A 90 3.61 -9.22 -6.98
C LEU A 90 3.48 -8.20 -8.12
N ASN A 91 2.33 -7.54 -8.20
CA ASN A 91 2.08 -6.45 -9.13
C ASN A 91 2.34 -5.12 -8.43
N ASN A 92 3.55 -4.59 -8.62
CA ASN A 92 4.00 -3.32 -8.05
C ASN A 92 4.25 -2.27 -9.14
N THR A 93 3.25 -2.07 -9.99
CA THR A 93 3.30 -1.01 -11.00
C THR A 93 2.70 0.26 -10.40
N ARG A 94 3.42 1.37 -10.53
CA ARG A 94 2.85 2.69 -10.22
C ARG A 94 1.67 2.88 -11.18
N ASN A 95 0.45 3.00 -10.65
CA ASN A 95 -0.70 3.42 -11.46
C ASN A 95 -0.62 4.93 -11.68
N ASP A 96 0.52 5.41 -12.19
CA ASP A 96 0.55 6.74 -12.77
C ASP A 96 0.05 6.60 -14.20
N THR A 97 -1.17 7.07 -14.44
CA THR A 97 -1.40 7.77 -15.69
C THR A 97 -0.42 8.94 -15.64
N GLN A 98 0.80 8.76 -16.16
CA GLN A 98 1.76 9.84 -16.34
C GLN A 98 1.06 10.87 -17.23
N ASP A 99 0.49 11.91 -16.62
CA ASP A 99 0.13 13.12 -17.32
C ASP A 99 1.45 13.79 -17.73
N THR A 100 2.04 13.28 -18.82
CA THR A 100 3.28 13.78 -19.41
C THR A 100 3.12 15.19 -20.00
N THR A 101 1.99 15.88 -19.81
CA THR A 101 1.73 17.19 -20.40
C THR A 101 2.20 18.37 -19.52
N LYS A 102 2.60 18.16 -18.27
CA LYS A 102 3.05 19.26 -17.38
C LYS A 102 4.53 19.60 -17.47
N THR A 103 5.05 19.82 -18.67
CA THR A 103 6.34 20.50 -18.85
C THR A 103 6.34 21.37 -20.10
N GLN A 104 6.10 22.68 -19.90
CA GLN A 104 6.90 23.80 -20.44
C GLN A 104 6.26 25.17 -20.08
N GLU A 105 6.36 25.62 -18.83
CA GLU A 105 6.38 27.06 -18.57
C GLU A 105 7.83 27.56 -18.72
N LYS A 106 8.24 27.84 -19.97
CA LYS A 106 9.44 28.65 -20.19
C LYS A 106 9.09 30.11 -19.90
N THR A 107 9.36 30.55 -18.68
CA THR A 107 9.44 31.96 -18.32
C THR A 107 10.46 32.68 -19.22
N LYS A 108 10.00 33.50 -20.17
CA LYS A 108 10.86 34.45 -20.90
C LYS A 108 11.16 35.65 -20.01
N LYS A 109 12.33 35.66 -19.34
CA LYS A 109 12.89 36.89 -18.76
C LYS A 109 13.63 37.69 -19.85
N LYS A 110 12.98 38.80 -20.24
CA LYS A 110 13.40 40.09 -20.85
C LYS A 110 14.89 40.27 -21.27
N PRO A 111 15.19 40.81 -22.47
CA PRO A 111 16.47 41.47 -22.74
C PRO A 111 16.48 42.92 -22.22
N LYS A 112 17.59 43.31 -21.58
CA LYS A 112 17.96 44.70 -21.30
C LYS A 112 18.11 45.44 -22.63
N GLY A 113 17.54 46.63 -22.72
CA GLY A 113 17.83 47.61 -23.76
C GLY A 113 18.61 48.75 -23.12
N ASP A 114 19.68 49.16 -23.82
CA ASP A 114 20.65 50.20 -23.48
C ASP A 114 20.07 51.61 -23.41
#